data_AF-A0A0R1DQ65-F1
#
_entry.id   AF-A0A0R1DQ65-F1
#
_cell.length_a   1.000
_cell.length_b   1.000
_cell.length_c   1.000
_cell.angle_alpha   90.00
_cell.angle_beta   90.00
_cell.angle_gamma   90.00
#
_symmetry.space_group_name_H-M   'P 1'
#
loop_
_entity.id
_entity.type
_entity.pdbx_description
1 polymer ?
#
loop_
_entity_poly.entity_id
_entity_poly.type
_entity_poly.pdbx_seq_one_letter_code
_entity_poly.pdbx_strand_id
1 'polypeptide(L)'
;MCSRTRWGRIDPNLQVNLVHGSSSRVIKLDKKTLPRRVEQQLLLMASPSPFLNFMNKFRLDEILINHQYKGVYSMRTAATITELATYTWNVMSVSDRQPYIRLARLAQQIQHSRKLRFLGHNGRSVNKRSLQCPIIV
;
A
#
# COMPACT_ATOMS: atom_id res chain seq x y z
N MET A 1 -21.45 -9.64 -17.19
CA MET A 1 -20.48 -10.76 -17.21
C MET A 1 -19.35 -10.44 -16.24
N CYS A 2 -19.14 -11.29 -15.24
CA CYS A 2 -18.26 -11.03 -14.09
C CYS A 2 -16.83 -11.47 -14.42
N SER A 3 -15.90 -10.52 -14.59
CA SER A 3 -14.50 -10.75 -14.97
C SER A 3 -13.55 -10.93 -13.79
N ARG A 4 -14.06 -11.20 -12.59
CA ARG A 4 -13.25 -11.42 -11.39
C ARG A 4 -13.47 -12.83 -10.88
N THR A 5 -12.43 -13.66 -10.95
CA THR A 5 -12.40 -14.87 -10.14
C THR A 5 -12.35 -14.49 -8.65
N ARG A 6 -12.88 -15.37 -7.80
CA ARG A 6 -13.03 -15.23 -6.33
C ARG A 6 -11.77 -14.81 -5.57
N TRP A 7 -10.61 -14.82 -6.23
CA TRP A 7 -9.28 -14.49 -5.68
C TRP A 7 -8.60 -13.30 -6.36
N GLY A 8 -9.30 -12.53 -7.21
CA GLY A 8 -8.74 -11.33 -7.84
C GLY A 8 -7.63 -11.59 -8.85
N ARG A 9 -7.46 -12.83 -9.33
CA ARG A 9 -6.54 -13.13 -10.43
C ARG A 9 -7.16 -12.67 -11.74
N ILE A 10 -6.50 -11.72 -12.39
CA ILE A 10 -6.76 -11.35 -13.77
C ILE A 10 -6.35 -12.55 -14.62
N ASP A 11 -7.22 -12.96 -15.55
CA ASP A 11 -6.95 -14.04 -16.49
C ASP A 11 -5.64 -13.76 -17.24
N PRO A 12 -4.66 -14.70 -17.27
CA PRO A 12 -3.39 -14.51 -17.98
C PRO A 12 -3.54 -14.31 -19.49
N ASN A 13 -4.69 -14.68 -20.07
CA ASN A 13 -4.99 -14.44 -21.48
C ASN A 13 -5.63 -13.06 -21.73
N LEU A 14 -5.90 -12.29 -20.68
CA LEU A 14 -6.44 -10.95 -20.80
C LEU A 14 -5.31 -9.98 -21.14
N GLN A 15 -5.27 -9.52 -22.39
CA GLN A 15 -4.49 -8.33 -22.74
C GLN A 15 -5.09 -7.12 -22.02
N VAL A 16 -4.53 -6.79 -20.86
CA VAL A 16 -4.83 -5.53 -20.17
C VAL A 16 -4.16 -4.43 -20.99
N ASN A 17 -4.91 -3.84 -21.91
CA ASN A 17 -4.54 -2.55 -22.47
C ASN A 17 -4.53 -1.55 -21.32
N LEU A 18 -3.35 -1.27 -20.76
CA LEU A 18 -3.14 -0.18 -19.84
C LEU A 18 -3.51 1.09 -20.60
N VAL A 19 -4.77 1.52 -20.47
CA VAL A 19 -5.28 2.75 -21.07
C VAL A 19 -4.32 3.85 -20.62
N HIS A 20 -3.51 4.34 -21.56
CA HIS A 20 -2.71 5.52 -21.33
C HIS A 20 -3.72 6.66 -21.24
N GLY A 21 -4.10 7.01 -20.01
CA GLY A 21 -4.95 8.16 -19.76
C GLY A 21 -4.32 9.40 -20.41
N SER A 22 -5.15 10.36 -20.80
CA SER A 22 -4.78 11.63 -21.46
C SER A 22 -3.79 12.51 -20.66
N SER A 23 -3.34 12.07 -19.49
CA SER A 23 -2.24 12.66 -18.74
C SER A 23 -0.91 12.03 -19.18
N SER A 24 -0.39 12.45 -20.33
CA SER A 24 0.98 12.16 -20.79
C SER A 24 2.08 12.85 -19.95
N ARG A 25 1.82 13.14 -18.67
CA ARG A 25 2.82 13.69 -17.76
C ARG A 25 3.80 12.59 -17.38
N VAL A 26 4.86 12.44 -18.17
CA VAL A 26 6.06 11.69 -17.79
C VAL A 26 6.63 12.36 -16.54
N ILE A 27 6.45 11.73 -15.37
CA ILE A 27 6.98 12.24 -14.11
C ILE A 27 8.49 12.02 -14.14
N LYS A 28 9.26 13.10 -14.28
CA LYS A 28 10.72 13.05 -14.11
C LYS A 28 11.03 12.77 -12.63
N LEU A 29 11.63 11.61 -12.36
CA LEU A 29 12.15 11.25 -11.04
C LEU A 29 13.54 11.88 -10.91
N ASP A 30 13.59 13.08 -10.32
CA ASP A 30 14.83 13.76 -9.99
C ASP A 30 15.11 13.69 -8.48
N LYS A 31 16.23 14.24 -8.03
CA LYS A 31 16.60 14.26 -6.60
C LYS A 31 15.57 14.97 -5.72
N LYS A 32 14.69 15.82 -6.27
CA LYS A 32 13.66 16.56 -5.53
C LYS A 32 12.31 15.81 -5.51
N THR A 33 11.93 15.15 -6.59
CA THR A 33 10.63 14.49 -6.75
C THR A 33 10.64 13.03 -6.29
N LEU A 34 11.78 12.35 -6.39
CA LEU A 34 11.91 10.94 -6.00
C LEU A 34 11.59 10.69 -4.53
N PRO A 35 12.12 11.45 -3.54
CA PRO A 35 11.85 11.17 -2.13
C PRO A 35 10.36 11.22 -1.80
N ARG A 36 9.66 12.23 -2.31
CA ARG A 36 8.22 12.41 -2.11
C ARG A 36 7.40 11.28 -2.74
N ARG A 37 7.82 10.78 -3.90
CA ARG A 37 7.16 9.66 -4.58
C ARG A 37 7.36 8.35 -3.83
N VAL A 38 8.57 8.11 -3.36
CA VAL A 38 8.89 6.94 -2.52
C VAL A 38 8.06 6.99 -1.24
N GLU A 39 8.00 8.13 -0.57
CA GLU A 39 7.18 8.32 0.63
C GLU A 39 5.69 8.08 0.37
N GLN A 40 5.14 8.63 -0.71
CA GLN A 40 3.75 8.39 -1.09
C GLN A 40 3.47 6.90 -1.34
N GLN A 41 4.35 6.22 -2.08
CA GLN A 41 4.19 4.80 -2.37
C GLN A 41 4.28 3.96 -1.10
N LEU A 42 5.24 4.29 -0.22
CA LEU A 42 5.41 3.65 1.08
C LEU A 42 4.14 3.80 1.94
N LEU A 43 3.53 5.00 1.97
CA LEU A 43 2.29 5.25 2.71
C LEU A 43 1.07 4.50 2.14
N LEU A 44 1.04 4.23 0.83
CA LEU A 44 -0.02 3.41 0.22
C LEU A 44 0.06 1.94 0.65
N MET A 45 1.27 1.45 0.92
CA MET A 45 1.54 0.07 1.33
C MET A 45 1.64 -0.09 2.86
N ALA A 46 1.66 1.03 3.60
CA ALA A 46 1.83 1.04 5.03
C ALA A 46 0.63 0.43 5.76
N SER A 47 0.93 -0.35 6.79
CA SER A 47 -0.03 -0.91 7.73
C SER A 47 -0.14 -0.04 8.99
N PRO A 48 -1.34 0.04 9.62
CA PRO A 48 -1.54 0.59 10.96
C PRO A 48 -0.78 -0.16 12.08
N SER A 49 -0.22 -1.33 11.79
CA SER A 49 0.57 -2.13 12.73
C SER A 49 2.07 -1.94 12.49
N PRO A 50 2.85 -1.50 13.50
CA PRO A 50 4.30 -1.38 13.38
C PRO A 50 4.98 -2.70 12.99
N PHE A 51 4.54 -3.82 13.60
CA PHE A 51 5.10 -5.13 13.32
C PHE A 51 4.86 -5.56 11.87
N LEU A 52 3.69 -5.28 11.30
CA LEU A 52 3.43 -5.62 9.90
C LEU A 52 4.29 -4.81 8.93
N ASN A 53 4.58 -3.54 9.24
CA ASN A 53 5.52 -2.74 8.45
C ASN A 53 6.94 -3.32 8.50
N PHE A 54 7.38 -3.74 9.68
CA PHE A 54 8.66 -4.43 9.85
C PHE A 54 8.69 -5.76 9.07
N MET A 55 7.67 -6.60 9.24
CA MET A 55 7.56 -7.89 8.55
C MET A 55 7.61 -7.72 7.02
N ASN A 56 6.95 -6.69 6.47
CA ASN A 56 6.98 -6.41 5.04
C ASN A 56 8.40 -6.06 4.56
N LYS A 57 9.13 -5.23 5.31
CA LYS A 57 10.54 -4.94 5.00
C LYS A 57 11.41 -6.20 5.13
N PHE A 58 11.27 -6.93 6.25
CA PHE A 58 12.05 -8.13 6.53
C PHE A 58 11.88 -9.17 5.42
N ARG A 59 10.65 -9.41 4.95
CA ARG A 59 10.39 -10.29 3.80
C ARG A 59 11.06 -9.80 2.52
N LEU A 60 11.02 -8.51 2.24
CA LEU A 60 11.70 -7.96 1.07
C LEU A 60 13.22 -8.14 1.15
N ASP A 61 13.81 -7.87 2.31
CA ASP A 61 15.24 -8.09 2.54
C ASP A 61 15.59 -9.56 2.35
N GLU A 62 14.79 -10.49 2.87
CA GLU A 62 14.96 -11.93 2.67
C GLU A 62 14.87 -12.32 1.20
N ILE A 63 13.93 -11.78 0.41
CA ILE A 63 13.86 -12.03 -1.05
C ILE A 63 15.13 -11.50 -1.75
N LEU A 64 15.58 -10.31 -1.36
CA LEU A 64 16.70 -9.64 -2.00
C LEU A 64 18.05 -10.30 -1.67
N ILE A 65 18.21 -10.79 -0.44
CA ILE A 65 19.43 -11.49 0.01
C ILE A 65 19.42 -12.92 -0.52
N ASN A 66 18.30 -13.63 -0.36
CA ASN A 66 18.14 -15.01 -0.79
C ASN A 66 17.51 -15.05 -2.18
N HIS A 67 18.31 -14.72 -3.20
CA HIS A 67 17.94 -14.72 -4.63
C HIS A 67 17.32 -16.02 -5.16
N GLN A 68 17.40 -17.12 -4.41
CA GLN A 68 16.75 -18.39 -4.73
C GLN A 68 15.23 -18.32 -4.57
N TYR A 69 14.73 -17.46 -3.67
CA TYR A 69 13.30 -17.23 -3.50
C TYR A 69 12.85 -16.22 -4.56
N LYS A 70 12.43 -16.72 -5.74
CA LYS A 70 11.86 -15.93 -6.85
C LYS A 70 10.47 -15.34 -6.51
N GLY A 71 10.28 -14.83 -5.29
CA GLY A 71 9.02 -14.27 -4.80
C GLY A 71 7.94 -15.29 -4.45
N VAL A 72 8.22 -16.60 -4.55
CA VAL A 72 7.27 -17.66 -4.18
C VAL A 72 7.81 -18.41 -2.96
N TYR A 73 7.22 -18.13 -1.80
CA TYR A 73 7.51 -18.88 -0.58
C TYR A 73 6.61 -20.11 -0.49
N SER A 74 7.21 -21.26 -0.16
CA SER A 74 6.44 -22.38 0.36
C SER A 74 5.79 -21.99 1.69
N MET A 75 4.69 -22.64 2.09
CA MET A 75 4.08 -22.39 3.40
C MET A 75 5.08 -22.56 4.55
N ARG A 76 5.95 -23.59 4.48
CA ARG A 76 7.00 -23.83 5.46
C ARG A 76 7.97 -22.64 5.52
N THR A 77 8.46 -22.18 4.37
CA THR A 77 9.39 -21.03 4.31
C THR A 77 8.74 -19.76 4.84
N ALA A 78 7.47 -19.51 4.50
CA ALA A 78 6.73 -18.36 4.99
C ALA A 78 6.55 -18.39 6.51
N ALA A 79 6.31 -19.57 7.10
CA ALA A 79 6.24 -19.77 8.54
C ALA A 79 7.59 -19.49 9.20
N THR A 80 8.68 -20.08 8.69
CA THR A 80 10.03 -19.88 9.23
C THR A 80 10.46 -18.40 9.17
N ILE A 81 10.22 -17.71 8.06
CA ILE A 81 10.51 -16.26 7.95
C ILE A 81 9.69 -15.47 8.97
N THR A 82 8.43 -15.85 9.20
CA THR A 82 7.56 -15.19 10.16
C THR A 82 8.04 -15.41 11.59
N GLU A 83 8.50 -16.61 11.94
CA GLU A 83 9.11 -16.92 13.24
C GLU A 83 10.39 -16.11 13.47
N LEU A 84 11.30 -16.09 12.49
CA LEU A 84 12.53 -15.31 12.55
C LEU A 84 12.27 -13.81 12.70
N ALA A 85 11.33 -13.28 11.92
CA ALA A 85 10.91 -11.88 12.03
C ALA A 85 10.31 -11.59 13.42
N THR A 86 9.50 -12.50 13.98
CA THR A 86 8.92 -12.33 15.32
C THR A 86 10.00 -12.29 16.39
N TYR A 87 10.95 -13.24 16.35
CA TYR A 87 12.10 -13.25 17.25
C TYR A 87 12.91 -11.96 17.13
N THR A 88 13.27 -11.57 15.90
CA THR A 88 14.03 -10.36 15.61
C THR A 88 13.33 -9.11 16.12
N TRP A 89 12.02 -9.00 15.88
CA TRP A 89 11.22 -7.89 16.38
C TRP A 89 11.26 -7.81 17.91
N ASN A 90 11.14 -8.94 18.62
CA ASN A 90 11.10 -8.97 20.07
C ASN A 90 12.43 -8.57 20.72
N VAL A 91 13.56 -8.91 20.12
CA VAL A 91 14.90 -8.50 20.61
C VAL A 91 15.32 -7.11 20.14
N MET A 92 14.69 -6.58 19.09
CA MET A 92 15.01 -5.27 18.53
C MET A 92 14.76 -4.15 19.54
N SER A 93 15.67 -3.18 19.61
CA SER A 93 15.56 -2.02 20.49
C SER A 93 14.37 -1.11 20.12
N VAL A 94 13.93 -0.28 21.08
CA VAL A 94 12.86 0.69 20.82
C VAL A 94 13.26 1.69 19.71
N SER A 95 14.52 2.11 19.67
CA SER A 95 15.05 3.01 18.63
C SER A 95 14.96 2.39 17.24
N ASP A 96 15.31 1.12 17.10
CA ASP A 96 15.26 0.42 15.81
C ASP A 96 13.81 0.16 15.36
N ARG A 97 12.88 0.04 16.31
CA ARG A 97 11.44 -0.07 16.02
C ARG A 97 10.81 1.28 15.60
N GLN A 98 11.44 2.42 15.91
CA GLN A 98 10.84 3.75 15.68
C GLN A 98 10.39 4.02 14.24
N PRO A 99 11.15 3.68 13.18
CA PRO A 99 10.72 3.91 11.81
C PRO A 99 9.38 3.26 11.50
N TYR A 100 9.17 2.02 11.95
CA TYR A 100 7.94 1.27 11.73
C TYR A 100 6.78 1.80 12.57
N ILE A 101 7.06 2.28 13.79
CA ILE A 101 6.08 2.93 14.67
C ILE A 101 5.60 4.24 14.05
N ARG A 102 6.52 5.09 13.57
CA ARG A 102 6.16 6.35 12.90
C ARG A 102 5.31 6.09 11.67
N LEU A 103 5.71 5.13 10.84
CA LEU A 103 4.97 4.75 9.64
C LEU A 103 3.55 4.26 9.97
N ALA A 104 3.42 3.42 11.01
CA ALA A 104 2.13 2.92 11.46
C ALA A 104 1.20 4.05 11.95
N ARG A 105 1.73 5.04 12.68
CA ARG A 105 0.96 6.22 13.11
C ARG A 105 0.42 7.02 11.92
N LEU A 106 1.25 7.24 10.90
CA LEU A 106 0.82 7.92 9.67
C LEU A 106 -0.28 7.11 8.94
N ALA A 107 -0.10 5.79 8.83
CA ALA A 107 -1.11 4.92 8.23
C ALA A 107 -2.44 4.94 9.00
N GLN A 108 -2.40 4.94 10.34
CA GLN A 108 -3.57 5.08 11.20
C GLN A 108 -4.30 6.40 10.97
N GLN A 109 -3.57 7.52 10.90
CA GLN A 109 -4.15 8.84 10.61
C GLN A 109 -4.86 8.85 9.25
N ILE A 110 -4.20 8.32 8.21
CA ILE A 110 -4.78 8.24 6.87
C ILE A 110 -6.04 7.36 6.88
N GLN A 111 -5.99 6.20 7.52
CA GLN A 111 -7.15 5.30 7.61
C GLN A 111 -8.30 5.96 8.37
N HIS A 112 -8.00 6.67 9.45
CA HIS A 112 -8.99 7.42 10.22
C HIS A 112 -9.62 8.54 9.37
N SER A 113 -8.81 9.34 8.67
CA SER A 113 -9.31 10.37 7.75
C SER A 113 -10.16 9.78 6.63
N ARG A 114 -9.78 8.62 6.07
CA ARG A 114 -10.59 7.91 5.07
C ARG A 114 -11.92 7.46 5.67
N LYS A 115 -11.90 6.86 6.87
CA LYS A 115 -13.10 6.43 7.58
C LYS A 115 -14.05 7.61 7.83
N LEU A 116 -13.54 8.76 8.29
CA LEU A 116 -14.34 9.98 8.48
C LEU A 116 -14.93 10.53 7.17
N ARG A 117 -14.20 10.44 6.05
CA ARG A 117 -14.74 10.80 4.73
C ARG A 117 -15.84 9.85 4.28
N PHE A 118 -15.65 8.54 4.47
CA PHE A 118 -16.63 7.51 4.07
C PHE A 118 -17.89 7.52 4.93
N LEU A 119 -17.77 7.74 6.24
CA LEU A 119 -18.91 7.80 7.17
C LEU A 119 -19.78 9.06 6.97
N GLY A 120 -19.39 9.93 6.04
CA GLY A 120 -20.02 11.23 5.86
C GLY A 120 -19.66 12.14 7.03
N HIS A 121 -19.30 13.37 6.72
CA HIS A 121 -19.65 14.45 7.63
C HIS A 121 -21.18 14.46 7.76
N ASN A 122 -21.74 13.69 8.70
CA ASN A 122 -23.13 13.79 9.17
C ASN A 122 -23.32 15.08 9.96
N GLY A 123 -23.02 16.22 9.33
CA GLY A 123 -22.92 17.50 10.02
C GLY A 123 -22.45 18.64 9.12
N ARG A 124 -23.00 18.73 7.91
CA ARG A 124 -23.31 19.98 7.19
C ARG A 124 -23.81 19.60 5.80
N SER A 125 -25.13 19.54 5.69
CA SER A 125 -25.80 19.88 4.43
C SER A 125 -25.23 21.22 3.98
N VAL A 126 -24.34 21.19 3.00
CA VAL A 126 -24.02 22.38 2.22
C VAL A 126 -25.21 22.53 1.27
N ASN A 127 -26.25 23.18 1.78
CA ASN A 127 -27.16 23.95 0.96
C ASN A 127 -26.31 24.93 0.16
N LYS A 128 -25.91 24.57 -1.06
CA LYS A 128 -25.51 25.52 -2.11
C LYS A 128 -25.58 24.82 -3.47
N ARG A 129 -26.74 25.01 -4.10
CA ARG A 129 -26.98 25.27 -5.53
C ARG A 129 -26.29 24.34 -6.53
N SER A 130 -27.11 23.45 -7.08
CA SER A 130 -27.23 23.16 -8.52
C SER A 130 -26.09 23.69 -9.41
N LEU A 131 -25.18 22.81 -9.79
CA LEU A 131 -24.49 22.92 -11.06
C LEU A 131 -24.65 21.57 -11.77
N GLN A 132 -25.45 21.62 -12.84
CA GLN A 132 -25.73 20.54 -13.77
C GLN A 132 -24.44 19.84 -14.20
N CYS A 133 -24.42 18.52 -14.08
CA CYS A 133 -23.52 17.68 -14.87
C CYS A 133 -24.11 17.57 -16.28
N PRO A 134 -23.40 17.91 -17.37
CA PRO A 134 -23.89 17.63 -18.69
C PRO A 134 -23.75 16.13 -18.98
N ILE A 135 -24.86 15.53 -19.40
CA ILE A 135 -24.92 14.21 -20.03
C ILE A 135 -24.39 14.38 -21.45
N ILE A 136 -23.39 13.60 -21.84
CA ILE A 136 -22.98 13.48 -23.25
C ILE A 136 -23.50 12.13 -23.74
N VAL A 137 -24.36 12.20 -24.76
CA VAL A 137 -24.85 11.11 -25.62
C VAL A 137 -23.74 10.67 -26.56
#